data_AF-A0A538GA43-F1
#
_entry.id   AF-A0A538GA43-F1
#
_cell.length_a   1.000
_cell.length_b   1.000
_cell.length_c   1.000
_cell.angle_alpha   90.00
_cell.angle_beta   90.00
_cell.angle_gamma   90.00
#
_symmetry.space_group_name_H-M   'P 1'
#
loop_
_entity.id
_entity.type
_entity.pdbx_description
1 polymer ?
#
loop_
_entity_poly.entity_id
_entity_poly.type
_entity_poly.pdbx_seq_one_letter_code
_entity_poly.pdbx_strand_id
1 'polypeptide(L)' 'MQDTLHLGDEVITAGGIRGYVRQLDEEVLKVEIAPEVVVRLDRRAVAAVVQEEDDEPQSPTQNQSGES' A
#
# COMPACT_ATOMS: atom_id res chain seq x y z
N MET A 1 -1.78 -9.17 -7.96
CA MET A 1 -1.96 -8.86 -6.54
C MET A 1 -2.97 -7.73 -6.50
N GLN A 2 -4.27 -8.06 -6.51
CA GLN A 2 -5.29 -7.07 -6.18
C GLN A 2 -5.38 -7.14 -4.67
N ASP A 3 -4.41 -6.53 -3.99
CA ASP A 3 -4.41 -6.47 -2.54
C ASP A 3 -5.74 -5.85 -2.10
N THR A 4 -6.49 -6.61 -1.32
CA THR A 4 -7.79 -6.18 -0.80
C THR A 4 -7.53 -4.93 0.02
N LEU A 5 -8.02 -3.78 -0.46
CA LEU A 5 -7.99 -2.54 0.30
C LEU A 5 -8.93 -2.67 1.50
N HIS A 6 -8.44 -2.30 2.68
CA HIS A 6 -9.19 -2.25 3.93
C HIS A 6 -9.26 -0.81 4.47
N LEU A 7 -10.20 -0.60 5.39
CA LEU A 7 -10.28 0.65 6.14
C LEU A 7 -9.04 0.75 7.05
N GLY A 8 -8.39 1.91 7.05
CA GLY A 8 -7.18 2.15 7.82
C GLY A 8 -5.88 1.87 7.06
N ASP A 9 -5.93 1.23 5.90
CA ASP A 9 -4.73 1.00 5.09
C ASP A 9 -4.07 2.32 4.69
N GLU A 10 -2.74 2.37 4.79
CA GLU A 10 -1.96 3.43 4.15
C GLU A 10 -1.79 3.10 2.67
N VAL A 11 -2.05 4.07 1.79
CA VAL A 11 -1.98 3.90 0.34
C VAL A 11 -1.09 4.96 -0.28
N ILE A 12 -0.47 4.59 -1.40
CA ILE A 12 0.25 5.51 -2.29
C ILE A 12 -0.56 5.65 -3.58
N THR A 13 -0.90 6.88 -3.95
CA THR A 13 -1.56 7.19 -5.22
C THR A 13 -0.55 7.35 -6.35
N ALA A 14 -1.01 7.31 -7.61
CA ALA A 14 -0.15 7.48 -8.80
C ALA A 14 0.66 8.80 -8.83
N GLY A 15 0.22 9.84 -8.11
CA GLY A 15 0.95 11.11 -7.97
C GLY A 15 1.96 11.15 -6.83
N GLY A 16 2.17 10.04 -6.11
CA GLY A 16 3.05 9.96 -4.93
C GLY A 16 2.42 10.48 -3.63
N ILE A 17 1.12 10.76 -3.62
CA ILE A 17 0.40 11.17 -2.40
C ILE A 17 0.18 9.95 -1.52
N ARG A 18 0.52 10.10 -0.23
CA ARG A 18 0.24 9.12 0.83
C ARG A 18 -0.95 9.55 1.66
N GLY A 19 -1.69 8.57 2.17
CA GLY A 19 -2.79 8.81 3.09
C GLY A 19 -3.46 7.52 3.54
N TYR A 20 -4.42 7.65 4.43
CA TYR A 20 -5.12 6.52 5.05
C TYR A 20 -6.54 6.38 4.52
N VAL A 21 -6.94 5.15 4.19
CA VAL A 21 -8.30 4.86 3.73
C VAL A 21 -9.30 5.08 4.86
N ARG A 22 -10.26 6.00 4.65
CA ARG A 22 -11.36 6.29 5.58
C ARG A 22 -12.70 5.72 5.15
N GLN A 23 -12.89 5.49 3.85
CA GLN A 23 -14.09 4.87 3.31
C GLN A 23 -13.76 4.16 2.00
N LEU A 24 -14.39 3.01 1.79
CA LEU A 24 -14.33 2.21 0.58
C LEU A 24 -15.71 2.17 -0.07
N ASP A 25 -15.81 2.65 -1.30
CA ASP A 25 -16.96 2.43 -2.17
C ASP A 25 -16.49 1.61 -3.41
N GLU A 26 -17.41 1.29 -4.32
CA GLU A 26 -17.11 0.42 -5.47
C GLU A 26 -16.10 1.04 -6.44
N GLU A 27 -16.32 2.31 -6.81
CA GLU A 27 -15.50 3.03 -7.80
C GLU A 27 -14.56 4.07 -7.16
N VAL A 28 -14.96 4.60 -6.01
CA VAL A 28 -14.30 5.73 -5.33
C VAL A 28 -13.90 5.30 -3.92
N LEU A 29 -12.79 5.84 -3.41
CA LEU A 29 -12.45 5.76 -2.00
C LEU A 29 -12.24 7.16 -1.41
N LYS A 30 -12.40 7.25 -0.09
CA LYS A 30 -12.02 8.44 0.68
C LYS A 30 -10.71 8.18 1.39
N VAL A 31 -9.74 9.08 1.20
CA VAL A 31 -8.42 9.00 1.82
C VAL A 31 -8.16 10.29 2.58
N GLU A 32 -7.70 10.15 3.82
CA GLU A 32 -7.20 11.26 4.61
C GLU A 32 -5.71 11.47 4.35
N ILE A 33 -5.33 12.68 3.93
CA ILE A 33 -3.95 13.03 3.53
C ILE A 33 -3.26 13.99 4.51
N ALA A 34 -4.03 14.60 5.40
CA ALA A 34 -3.60 15.49 6.47
C ALA A 34 -4.74 15.58 7.52
N PRO A 35 -4.48 16.08 8.74
CA PRO A 35 -5.51 16.19 9.77
C PRO A 35 -6.77 16.89 9.23
N GLU A 36 -7.90 16.20 9.33
CA GLU A 36 -9.22 16.69 8.89
C GLU A 36 -9.35 16.93 7.36
N VAL A 37 -8.35 16.55 6.56
CA VAL A 37 -8.38 16.69 5.09
C VAL A 37 -8.63 15.33 4.44
N VAL A 38 -9.89 15.11 4.05
CA VAL A 38 -10.33 13.90 3.36
C VAL A 38 -10.65 14.20 1.90
N VAL A 39 -9.98 13.50 0.99
CA VAL A 39 -10.16 13.62 -0.45
C VAL A 39 -10.83 12.37 -1.01
N ARG A 40 -11.56 12.56 -2.12
CA ARG A 40 -12.15 11.47 -2.92
C ARG A 40 -11.25 11.21 -4.11
N LEU A 41 -10.91 9.96 -4.35
CA LEU A 41 -10.15 9.53 -5.52
C LEU A 41 -10.74 8.25 -6.10
N ASP A 42 -10.53 8.05 -7.40
CA ASP A 42 -10.85 6.80 -8.06
C ASP A 42 -10.02 5.66 -7.47
N ARG A 43 -10.64 4.50 -7.29
CA ARG A 43 -9.96 3.30 -6.78
C ARG A 43 -8.80 2.85 -7.67
N ARG A 44 -8.89 3.14 -8.96
CA ARG A 44 -7.83 2.88 -9.95
C ARG A 44 -6.61 3.79 -9.81
N ALA A 45 -6.71 4.89 -9.04
CA ALA A 45 -5.61 5.81 -8.81
C ALA A 45 -4.67 5.35 -7.68
N VAL A 46 -5.02 4.28 -6.96
CA VAL A 46 -4.16 3.66 -5.94
C VAL A 46 -3.08 2.84 -6.66
N ALA A 47 -1.82 3.20 -6.42
CA ALA A 47 -0.66 2.53 -7.01
C ALA A 47 -0.16 1.38 -6.13
N ALA A 48 -0.21 1.53 -4.80
CA ALA A 48 0.21 0.51 -3.85
C ALA A 48 -0.48 0.69 -2.49
N VAL A 49 -0.64 -0.41 -1.76
CA VAL A 49 -0.93 -0.43 -0.31
C VAL A 49 0.40 -0.56 0.41
N VAL A 50 0.66 0.31 1.38
CA VAL A 50 1.84 0.22 2.25
C VAL A 50 1.54 -0.89 3.25
N GLN A 51 2.15 -2.05 3.04
CA GLN A 51 2.18 -3.09 4.05
C GLN A 51 3.30 -2.72 5.02
N GLU A 52 3.00 -2.59 6.30
CA GLU A 52 4.05 -2.66 7.32
C GLU A 52 4.62 -4.08 7.20
N GLU A 53 5.79 -4.18 6.59
CA GLU A 53 6.59 -5.39 6.66
C GLU A 53 6.88 -5.59 8.15
N ASP A 54 6.13 -6.48 8.81
CA ASP A 54 6.70 -7.19 9.96
C ASP A 54 8.01 -7.77 9.42
N ASP A 55 9.13 -7.20 9.88
CA ASP A 55 10.50 -7.63 9.65
C ASP A 55 10.65 -9.11 10.03
N GLU A 56 10.15 -10.03 9.21
CA GLU A 56 10.71 -11.37 9.14
C GLU A 56 11.97 -11.24 8.28
N PRO A 57 13.18 -11.35 8.88
CA PRO A 57 14.40 -11.28 8.10
C PRO A 57 14.36 -12.37 7.05
N GLN A 58 14.25 -11.96 5.79
CA GLN A 58 14.51 -12.84 4.66
C GLN A 58 15.93 -13.38 4.85
N SER A 59 16.02 -14.60 5.36
CA SER A 59 17.30 -15.28 5.56
C SER A 59 18.04 -15.26 4.23
N PRO A 60 19.29 -14.80 4.18
CA PRO A 60 20.02 -14.75 2.94
C PRO A 60 20.18 -16.19 2.44
N THR A 61 19.64 -16.48 1.25
CA THR A 61 20.01 -17.68 0.50
C THR A 61 21.52 -17.63 0.30
N GLN A 62 22.22 -18.42 1.11
CA GLN A 62 23.65 -18.56 1.08
C GLN A 62 24.04 -19.23 -0.24
N ASN A 63 24.73 -18.47 -1.09
CA ASN A 63 25.49 -18.97 -2.23
C ASN A 63 26.26 -20.24 -1.85
N GLN A 64 26.10 -21.32 -2.61
CA GLN A 64 27.17 -22.28 -2.83
C GLN A 64 27.37 -22.47 -4.33
N SER A 65 28.18 -21.58 -4.87
CA SER A 65 29.05 -21.89 -6.00
C SER A 65 30.14 -22.85 -5.52
N GLY A 66 30.21 -24.02 -6.13
CA GLY A 66 31.36 -24.93 -6.15
C GLY A 66 31.09 -25.84 -7.34
N GLU A 67 31.64 -25.60 -8.53
CA GLU A 67 33.04 -25.77 -8.90
C GLU A 67 33.55 -27.17 -8.51
N SER A 68 33.28 -28.15 -9.38
CA SER A 68 34.19 -29.23 -9.82
C SER A 68 33.53 -30.03 -10.94
#